data_AF-A0A8X6HIN3-F1
#
_entry.id   AF-A0A8X6HIN3-F1
#
_cell.length_a   1.000
_cell.length_b   1.000
_cell.length_c   1.000
_cell.angle_alpha   90.00
_cell.angle_beta   90.00
_cell.angle_gamma   90.00
#
_symmetry.space_group_name_H-M   'P 1'
#
loop_
_entity.id
_entity.type
_entity.pdbx_description
1 polymer ?
#
loop_
_entity_poly.entity_id
_entity_poly.type
_entity_poly.pdbx_seq_one_letter_code
_entity_poly.pdbx_strand_id
1 'polypeptide(L)'
;MLEAADSLFEEFKNKKEIVSAINTLQLSARTVTRRIEVIAENLEAELANDMENCIFFSLQMDESTDVTNISQLAICVKMVFSDFTTKEEFIKGKHQRRRYLFYF
;
A
#
# COMPACT_ATOMS: atom_id res chain seq x y z
N MET A 1 1.79 -3.86 19.07
CA MET A 1 2.34 -2.82 19.99
C MET A 1 1.83 -2.98 21.43
N LEU A 2 0.77 -3.78 21.66
CA LEU A 2 0.23 -4.02 23.02
C LEU A 2 0.42 -5.44 23.55
N GLU A 3 1.05 -6.35 22.80
CA GLU A 3 1.29 -7.72 23.29
C GLU A 3 2.11 -7.74 24.59
N ALA A 4 3.06 -6.82 24.74
CA ALA A 4 3.83 -6.68 25.97
C ALA A 4 3.12 -5.90 27.08
N ALA A 5 2.08 -5.12 26.77
CA ALA A 5 1.39 -4.30 27.76
C ALA A 5 0.60 -5.16 28.76
N ASP A 6 0.14 -6.32 28.31
CA ASP A 6 -0.55 -7.26 29.19
C ASP A 6 0.35 -7.82 30.29
N SER A 7 1.63 -8.10 29.98
CA SER A 7 2.63 -8.53 30.94
C SER A 7 3.21 -7.36 31.75
N LEU A 8 3.40 -6.19 31.12
CA LEU A 8 4.03 -5.03 31.77
C LEU A 8 3.17 -4.42 32.90
N PHE A 9 1.85 -4.47 32.75
CA PHE A 9 0.90 -3.89 33.69
C PHE A 9 0.11 -4.94 34.49
N GLU A 10 0.58 -6.20 34.52
CA GLU A 10 -0.14 -7.31 35.13
C GLU A 10 -0.47 -7.10 36.61
N GLU A 11 0.47 -6.57 37.40
CA GLU A 11 0.32 -6.34 38.84
C GLU A 11 -0.46 -5.06 39.18
N PHE A 12 -0.81 -4.24 38.17
CA PHE A 12 -1.49 -2.97 38.39
C PHE A 12 -3.00 -3.17 38.47
N LYS A 13 -3.61 -2.73 39.59
CA LYS A 13 -5.07 -2.82 39.80
C LYS A 13 -5.88 -2.11 38.70
N ASN A 14 -5.32 -1.07 38.09
CA ASN A 14 -5.91 -0.30 37.00
C ASN A 14 -5.39 -0.69 35.60
N LYS A 15 -4.83 -1.91 35.42
CA LYS A 15 -4.33 -2.43 34.14
C LYS A 15 -5.26 -2.12 32.96
N LYS A 16 -6.56 -2.38 33.11
CA LYS A 16 -7.55 -2.18 32.04
C LYS A 16 -7.62 -0.72 31.58
N GLU A 17 -7.57 0.22 32.52
CA GLU A 17 -7.58 1.66 32.23
C GLU A 17 -6.29 2.09 31.53
N ILE A 18 -5.13 1.60 31.98
CA ILE A 18 -3.81 1.89 31.38
C ILE A 18 -3.75 1.36 29.94
N VAL A 19 -4.13 0.10 29.73
CA VAL A 19 -4.17 -0.52 28.40
C VAL A 19 -5.14 0.20 27.48
N SER A 20 -6.32 0.59 27.98
CA SER A 20 -7.28 1.39 27.22
C SER A 20 -6.71 2.74 26.84
N ALA A 21 -6.03 3.44 27.76
CA ALA A 21 -5.41 4.74 27.48
C ALA A 21 -4.32 4.62 26.40
N ILE A 22 -3.47 3.60 26.47
CA ILE A 22 -2.44 3.33 25.45
C ILE A 22 -3.08 3.03 24.08
N ASN A 23 -4.17 2.26 24.04
CA ASN A 23 -4.91 2.00 22.80
C ASN A 23 -5.49 3.28 22.18
N THR A 24 -5.86 4.27 23.00
CA THR A 24 -6.38 5.56 22.51
C THR A 24 -5.29 6.53 22.05
N LEU A 25 -4.01 6.23 22.33
CA LEU A 25 -2.91 7.09 21.89
C LEU A 25 -2.80 7.06 20.36
N GLN A 26 -2.82 8.25 19.76
CA GLN A 26 -2.58 8.39 18.34
C GLN A 26 -1.11 8.07 18.04
N LEU A 27 -0.89 7.34 16.94
CA LEU A 27 0.45 7.12 16.43
C LEU A 27 1.00 8.42 15.84
N SER A 28 2.27 8.69 16.09
CA SER A 28 2.94 9.81 15.44
C SER A 28 2.98 9.61 13.92
N ALA A 29 2.98 10.71 13.18
CA ALA A 29 3.11 10.69 11.72
C ALA A 29 4.31 9.82 11.27
N ARG A 30 5.45 9.92 11.97
CA ARG A 30 6.64 9.09 11.72
C ARG A 30 6.37 7.60 11.85
N THR A 31 5.59 7.18 12.84
CA THR A 31 5.27 5.77 13.06
C THR A 31 4.34 5.26 11.97
N VAL A 32 3.39 6.09 11.55
CA VAL A 32 2.47 5.78 10.44
C VAL A 32 3.25 5.66 9.14
N THR A 33 4.11 6.62 8.81
CA THR A 33 4.96 6.59 7.60
C THR A 33 5.83 5.34 7.57
N ARG A 34 6.54 5.01 8.66
CA ARG A 34 7.38 3.81 8.71
C ARG A 34 6.58 2.53 8.49
N ARG A 35 5.35 2.47 9.03
CA ARG A 35 4.47 1.31 8.78
C ARG A 35 4.03 1.22 7.33
N ILE A 36 3.72 2.36 6.70
CA ILE A 36 3.37 2.41 5.28
C ILE A 36 4.55 1.92 4.42
N GLU A 37 5.78 2.37 4.73
CA GLU A 37 7.00 1.94 4.03
C GLU A 37 7.19 0.42 4.12
N VAL A 38 7.11 -0.15 5.33
CA VAL A 38 7.25 -1.62 5.52
C VAL A 38 6.17 -2.40 4.77
N ILE A 39 4.92 -1.91 4.77
CA ILE A 39 3.83 -2.54 4.01
C ILE A 39 4.10 -2.44 2.51
N ALA A 40 4.59 -1.30 2.02
CA ALA A 40 4.92 -1.10 0.62
C ALA A 40 6.05 -2.03 0.16
N GLU A 41 7.11 -2.18 0.96
CA GLU A 41 8.22 -3.10 0.68
C GLU A 41 7.74 -4.56 0.59
N ASN A 42 6.89 -4.99 1.52
CA ASN A 42 6.31 -6.33 1.50
C ASN A 42 5.43 -6.54 0.26
N LEU A 43 4.59 -5.55 -0.09
CA LEU A 43 3.73 -5.63 -1.27
C LEU A 43 4.54 -5.69 -2.56
N GLU A 44 5.64 -4.94 -2.65
CA GLU A 44 6.55 -4.98 -3.80
C GLU A 44 7.20 -6.35 -3.95
N ALA A 45 7.64 -6.96 -2.84
CA ALA A 45 8.20 -8.31 -2.84
C ALA A 45 7.16 -9.38 -3.25
N GLU A 46 5.93 -9.29 -2.73
CA GLU A 46 4.84 -10.19 -3.12
C GLU A 46 4.50 -10.05 -4.60
N LEU A 47 4.37 -8.83 -5.10
CA LEU A 47 4.07 -8.57 -6.51
C LEU A 47 5.19 -9.10 -7.43
N ALA A 48 6.46 -8.94 -7.04
CA ALA A 48 7.58 -9.50 -7.80
C ALA A 48 7.50 -11.04 -7.86
N ASN A 49 7.26 -11.69 -6.73
CA ASN A 49 7.07 -13.14 -6.67
C ASN A 49 5.87 -13.60 -7.52
N ASP A 50 4.76 -12.87 -7.50
CA ASP A 50 3.58 -13.20 -8.29
C ASP A 50 3.86 -13.07 -9.79
N MET A 51 4.59 -12.03 -10.21
CA MET A 51 5.01 -11.85 -11.60
C MET A 51 5.93 -12.98 -12.07
N GLU A 52 6.82 -13.48 -11.20
CA GLU A 52 7.68 -14.63 -11.51
C GLU A 52 6.90 -15.94 -11.64
N ASN A 53 5.83 -16.11 -10.87
CA ASN A 53 5.05 -17.36 -10.81
C ASN A 53 3.82 -17.37 -11.72
N CYS A 54 3.39 -16.23 -12.25
CA CYS A 54 2.24 -16.17 -13.15
C CYS A 54 2.54 -16.86 -14.50
N ILE A 55 1.53 -17.51 -15.08
CA ILE A 55 1.62 -18.11 -16.42
C ILE A 55 1.32 -17.10 -17.53
N PHE A 56 0.44 -16.13 -17.24
CA PHE A 56 0.07 -15.06 -18.15
C PHE A 56 -0.18 -13.78 -17.36
N PHE A 57 0.07 -12.64 -18.00
CA PHE A 57 -0.33 -11.35 -17.46
C PHE A 57 -0.83 -10.42 -18.57
N SER A 58 -1.62 -9.42 -18.19
CA SER A 58 -2.06 -8.31 -19.04
C SER A 58 -1.93 -6.99 -18.29
N LEU A 59 -1.59 -5.92 -18.99
CA LEU A 59 -1.52 -4.58 -18.43
C LEU A 59 -2.71 -3.74 -18.88
N GLN A 60 -3.29 -2.98 -17.95
CA GLN A 60 -4.26 -1.93 -18.22
C GLN A 60 -3.65 -0.59 -17.89
N MET A 61 -3.81 0.38 -18.80
CA MET A 61 -3.29 1.73 -18.66
C MET A 61 -4.44 2.71 -18.85
N ASP A 62 -4.67 3.57 -17.86
CA ASP A 62 -5.71 4.60 -17.91
C ASP A 62 -5.10 5.98 -17.68
N GLU A 63 -5.37 6.91 -18.60
CA GLU A 63 -4.92 8.30 -18.48
C GLU A 63 -6.13 9.17 -18.15
N SER A 64 -6.18 9.67 -16.92
CA SER A 64 -7.15 10.66 -16.49
C SER A 64 -6.50 12.03 -16.35
N THR A 65 -7.30 13.08 -16.23
CA THR A 65 -6.80 14.43 -15.95
C THR A 65 -7.41 14.92 -14.65
N ASP A 66 -6.59 15.43 -13.72
CA ASP A 66 -7.10 15.97 -12.46
C ASP A 66 -7.71 17.37 -12.61
N VAL A 67 -8.25 17.88 -11.50
CA VAL A 67 -8.88 19.21 -11.41
C VAL A 67 -7.93 20.36 -11.76
N THR A 68 -6.62 20.10 -11.82
CA THR A 68 -5.58 21.07 -12.20
C THR A 68 -5.10 20.90 -13.65
N ASN A 69 -5.82 20.11 -14.45
CA ASN A 69 -5.47 19.74 -15.82
C ASN A 69 -4.14 18.98 -15.95
N ILE A 70 -3.72 18.28 -14.90
CA ILE A 70 -2.52 17.44 -14.97
C ILE A 70 -2.93 16.00 -15.27
N SER A 71 -2.29 15.42 -16.29
CA SER A 71 -2.51 14.04 -16.68
C SER A 71 -1.98 13.10 -15.60
N GLN A 72 -2.77 12.10 -15.25
CA GLN A 72 -2.46 11.04 -14.31
C GLN A 72 -2.59 9.70 -15.03
N LEU A 73 -1.47 8.99 -15.17
CA LEU A 73 -1.43 7.66 -15.74
C LEU A 73 -1.50 6.61 -14.62
N ALA A 74 -2.54 5.79 -14.62
CA ALA A 74 -2.73 4.62 -13.78
C ALA A 74 -2.33 3.36 -14.56
N ILE A 75 -1.56 2.47 -13.92
CA ILE A 75 -1.16 1.18 -14.49
C ILE A 75 -1.60 0.07 -13.54
N CYS A 76 -2.41 -0.85 -14.04
CA CYS A 76 -2.81 -2.07 -13.36
C CYS A 76 -2.27 -3.29 -14.11
N VAL A 77 -1.96 -4.36 -13.37
CA VAL A 77 -1.61 -5.66 -13.94
C VAL A 77 -2.62 -6.70 -13.49
N LYS A 78 -3.05 -7.53 -14.42
CA LYS A 78 -3.83 -8.73 -14.15
C LYS A 78 -2.99 -9.95 -14.47
N MET A 79 -2.81 -10.83 -13.50
CA MET A 79 -2.01 -12.05 -13.56
C MET A 79 -2.93 -13.26 -13.52
N VAL A 80 -2.53 -14.32 -14.21
CA VAL A 80 -3.18 -15.65 -14.20
C VAL A 80 -2.14 -16.66 -13.76
N PHE A 81 -2.49 -17.55 -12.84
CA PHE A 81 -1.60 -18.58 -12.30
C PHE A 81 -1.96 -19.98 -12.84
N SER A 82 -1.10 -20.95 -12.56
CA SER A 82 -1.23 -22.33 -13.05
C SER A 82 -2.47 -23.05 -12.52
N ASP A 83 -2.99 -22.63 -11.36
CA ASP A 83 -4.25 -23.12 -10.77
C ASP A 83 -5.49 -22.38 -11.30
N PHE A 84 -5.32 -21.58 -12.37
CA PHE A 84 -6.34 -20.72 -12.98
C PHE A 84 -6.87 -19.61 -12.07
N THR A 85 -6.23 -19.35 -10.92
CA THR A 85 -6.53 -18.16 -10.13
C THR A 85 -6.05 -16.91 -10.87
N THR A 86 -6.70 -15.79 -10.57
CA THR A 86 -6.34 -14.49 -11.14
C THR A 86 -6.17 -13.46 -10.06
N LYS A 87 -5.15 -12.62 -10.19
CA LYS A 87 -4.87 -11.51 -9.28
C LYS A 87 -4.76 -10.22 -10.08
N GLU A 88 -5.27 -9.12 -9.55
CA GLU A 88 -5.18 -7.80 -10.17
C GLU A 88 -4.57 -6.81 -9.17
N GLU A 89 -3.53 -6.11 -9.59
CA GLU A 89 -2.76 -5.21 -8.71
C GLU A 89 -2.47 -3.87 -9.40
N PHE A 90 -2.48 -2.81 -8.60
CA PHE A 90 -2.11 -1.47 -9.05
C PHE A 90 -0.61 -1.26 -8.92
N ILE A 91 0.07 -0.99 -10.03
CA ILE A 91 1.53 -0.85 -10.05
C ILE A 91 1.92 0.60 -9.73
N LYS A 92 1.34 1.57 -10.45
CA LYS A 92 1.80 2.95 -10.34
C LYS A 92 0.82 3.99 -10.86
N GLY A 93 0.73 5.09 -10.12
CA GLY A 93 0.22 6.37 -10.60
C GLY A 93 1.38 7.29 -10.98
N LYS A 94 1.43 7.77 -12.22
CA LYS A 94 2.40 8.78 -12.66
C LYS A 94 1.69 10.09 -12.98
N HIS A 95 2.10 11.15 -12.30
CA HIS A 95 1.69 12.51 -12.60
C HIS A 95 2.51 13.03 -13.78
N GLN A 96 1.90 13.19 -14.95
CA GLN A 96 2.54 13.72 -16.15
C GLN A 96 2.20 15.20 -16.32
N ARG A 97 3.17 16.08 -16.03
CA ARG A 97 3.07 17.48 -16.46
C ARG A 97 3.25 17.54 -17.96
N ARG A 98 2.17 17.84 -18.70
CA ARG A 98 2.26 18.17 -20.13
C ARG A 98 3.18 19.38 -20.30
N ARG A 99 4.42 19.14 -20.71
CA ARG A 99 5.21 20.17 -21.39
C ARG A 99 4.67 20.24 -22.80
N TYR A 100 3.98 21.34 -23.12
CA TYR A 100 3.65 21.67 -24.50
C TYR A 100 4.93 21.69 -25.33
N LEU A 101 5.08 20.73 -26.24
CA LEU A 101 5.51 20.90 -27.63
C LEU A 101 5.55 19.50 -28.26
N PHE A 102 4.67 19.22 -29.23
CA PHE A 102 5.06 18.86 -30.60
C PHE A 102 3.80 18.98 -31.47
N TYR A 103 3.87 19.92 -32.40
CA TYR A 103 3.04 19.93 -33.60
C TYR A 103 3.37 18.69 -34.43
N PHE A 104 2.34 17.98 -34.88
CA PHE A 104 2.20 17.51 -36.26
C PHE A 104 0.72 17.57 -36.62
#